data_AF-A0A2T7WXB5-F1
#
_entry.id   AF-A0A2T7WXB5-F1
#
_cell.length_a   1.000
_cell.length_b   1.000
_cell.length_c   1.000
_cell.angle_alpha   90.00
_cell.angle_beta   90.00
_cell.angle_gamma   90.00
#
_symmetry.space_group_name_H-M   'P 1'
#
loop_
_entity.id
_entity.type
_entity.pdbx_description
1 polymer ?
#
loop_
_entity_poly.entity_id
_entity_poly.type
_entity_poly.pdbx_seq_one_letter_code
_entity_poly.pdbx_strand_id
1 'polypeptide(L)'
;MSDASIDPTPDATTPAADVGIAGVQPLRDGDTSIEPDPALDPAQAEWDATTALDEGADPDDINPETATGADPAEIADGETEIPFEDLHPESTGTDSQGEDPGVVELGEEGQGDLAPEDI
;
A
#
# COMPACT_ATOMS: atom_id res chain seq x y z
N MET A 1 56.29 7.54 9.86
CA MET A 1 55.35 8.49 9.23
C MET A 1 54.02 8.26 9.92
N SER A 2 53.63 9.14 10.84
CA SER A 2 52.38 9.02 11.59
C SER A 2 51.27 9.56 10.71
N ASP A 3 50.33 8.70 10.32
CA ASP A 3 49.11 9.11 9.64
C ASP A 3 48.03 9.28 10.71
N ALA A 4 47.68 10.53 10.99
CA ALA A 4 46.56 10.89 11.83
C ALA A 4 45.32 10.93 10.96
N SER A 5 44.29 10.14 11.26
CA SER A 5 42.97 10.41 10.68
C SER A 5 41.83 9.81 11.50
N ILE A 6 41.16 10.73 12.21
CA ILE A 6 39.72 10.79 12.50
C ILE A 6 39.18 9.85 13.58
N ASP A 7 39.11 10.45 14.77
CA ASP A 7 38.20 10.14 15.87
C ASP A 7 36.75 10.46 15.43
N PRO A 8 35.78 9.52 15.51
CA PRO A 8 34.38 9.81 15.20
C PRO A 8 33.75 10.59 16.36
N THR A 9 34.01 11.89 16.40
CA THR A 9 33.16 12.82 17.16
C THR A 9 31.77 12.81 16.52
N PRO A 10 30.67 12.54 17.25
CA PRO A 10 29.34 12.72 16.70
C PRO A 10 29.03 14.22 16.67
N ASP A 11 29.51 14.92 15.63
CA ASP A 11 29.04 16.27 15.31
C ASP A 11 28.22 16.20 14.01
N ALA A 12 27.03 15.64 14.14
CA ALA A 12 25.93 15.95 13.25
C ALA A 12 24.95 16.82 14.05
N THR A 13 25.36 18.05 14.34
CA THR A 13 24.43 19.13 14.63
C THR A 13 23.53 19.28 13.41
N THR A 14 22.37 18.61 13.43
CA THR A 14 21.27 18.87 12.50
C THR A 14 21.00 20.38 12.51
N PRO A 15 21.03 21.07 11.35
CA PRO A 15 20.75 22.49 11.32
C PRO A 15 19.34 22.72 11.86
N ALA A 16 19.22 23.61 12.85
CA ALA A 16 17.94 23.99 13.41
C ALA A 16 17.00 24.46 12.30
N ALA A 17 15.80 23.87 12.25
CA ALA A 17 14.72 24.36 11.40
C ALA A 17 14.24 25.72 11.95
N ASP A 18 14.99 26.79 11.67
CA ASP A 18 14.61 28.15 12.00
C ASP A 18 13.72 28.74 10.89
N VAL A 19 12.47 28.29 10.86
CA VAL A 19 11.37 29.05 10.23
C VAL A 19 10.16 28.97 11.17
N GLY A 20 10.36 29.40 12.42
CA GLY A 20 9.32 29.46 13.44
C GLY A 20 9.08 30.90 13.89
N ILE A 21 7.81 31.28 14.02
CA ILE A 21 7.39 32.55 14.61
C ILE A 21 8.05 32.66 16.00
N ALA A 22 8.74 33.77 16.29
CA ALA A 22 9.45 33.95 17.56
C ALA A 22 8.54 33.65 18.76
N GLY A 23 8.89 32.61 19.52
CA GLY A 23 8.13 32.15 20.69
C GLY A 23 7.31 30.86 20.49
N VAL A 24 7.18 30.35 19.27
CA VAL A 24 6.57 29.03 19.02
C VAL A 24 7.69 27.99 18.96
N GLN A 25 7.75 27.12 19.96
CA GLN A 25 8.60 25.93 19.92
C GLN A 25 7.82 24.78 19.27
N PRO A 26 8.48 23.89 18.49
CA PRO A 26 7.86 22.64 18.07
C PRO A 26 7.37 21.87 19.29
N LEU A 27 6.22 21.19 19.16
CA LEU A 27 5.74 20.26 20.17
C LEU A 27 6.79 19.16 20.36
N ARG A 28 7.20 18.97 21.60
CA ARG A 28 8.11 17.91 22.03
C ARG A 28 7.29 16.74 22.54
N ASP A 29 7.91 15.56 22.59
CA ASP A 29 7.23 14.31 22.96
C ASP A 29 6.53 14.35 24.33
N GLY A 30 7.08 15.14 25.27
CA GLY A 30 6.50 15.34 26.60
C GLY A 30 5.41 16.42 26.70
N ASP A 31 5.05 17.09 25.60
CA ASP A 31 4.01 18.12 25.59
C ASP A 31 2.59 17.53 25.49
N THR A 32 2.47 16.21 25.29
CA THR A 32 1.21 15.48 25.31
C THR A 32 1.12 14.57 26.54
N SER A 33 -0.09 14.29 27.02
CA SER A 33 -0.31 13.32 28.10
C SER A 33 -0.44 11.88 27.60
N ILE A 34 -0.32 11.66 26.29
CA ILE A 34 -0.32 10.34 25.66
C ILE A 34 1.13 9.91 25.52
N GLU A 35 1.44 8.70 25.98
CA GLU A 35 2.70 8.06 25.61
C GLU A 35 2.49 7.47 24.20
N PRO A 36 3.31 7.84 23.21
CA PRO A 36 3.23 7.23 21.90
C PRO A 36 3.62 5.75 22.01
N ASP A 37 2.70 4.86 21.65
CA ASP A 37 2.99 3.44 21.52
C ASP A 37 3.40 3.15 20.07
N PRO A 38 4.68 2.86 19.80
CA PRO A 38 5.16 2.60 18.45
C PRO A 38 4.48 1.36 17.83
N ALA A 39 4.01 0.41 18.63
CA ALA A 39 3.30 -0.76 18.13
C ALA A 39 1.88 -0.43 17.62
N LEU A 40 1.36 0.75 17.96
CA LEU A 40 0.05 1.23 17.50
C LEU A 40 0.16 2.28 16.39
N ASP A 41 1.37 2.66 15.97
CA ASP A 41 1.59 3.55 14.84
C ASP A 41 1.60 2.75 13.52
N PRO A 42 0.63 2.97 12.61
CA PRO A 42 0.58 2.26 11.34
C PRO A 42 1.84 2.45 10.49
N ALA A 43 2.44 3.65 10.52
CA ALA A 43 3.67 3.91 9.76
C ALA A 43 4.85 3.13 10.34
N GLN A 44 4.94 3.06 11.66
CA GLN A 44 5.97 2.27 12.33
C GLN A 44 5.79 0.77 12.07
N ALA A 45 4.56 0.26 12.10
CA ALA A 45 4.25 -1.14 11.82
C ALA A 45 4.65 -1.55 10.39
N GLU A 46 4.40 -0.69 9.39
CA GLU A 46 4.84 -0.93 8.00
C GLU A 46 6.37 -0.92 7.88
N TRP A 47 7.05 0.02 8.55
CA TRP A 47 8.52 0.07 8.56
C TRP A 47 9.15 -1.15 9.22
N ASP A 48 8.63 -1.59 10.37
CA ASP A 48 9.11 -2.78 11.07
C ASP A 48 8.92 -4.03 10.20
N ALA A 49 7.80 -4.14 9.49
CA ALA A 49 7.55 -5.23 8.54
C ALA A 49 8.59 -5.24 7.39
N THR A 50 8.89 -4.08 6.78
CA THR A 50 9.92 -4.00 5.72
C THR A 50 11.31 -4.33 6.24
N THR A 51 11.65 -3.88 7.45
CA THR A 51 12.93 -4.17 8.09
C THR A 51 13.08 -5.66 8.34
N ALA A 52 12.03 -6.30 8.88
CA ALA A 52 12.02 -7.75 9.12
C ALA A 52 12.19 -8.55 7.81
N LEU A 53 11.53 -8.14 6.72
CA LEU A 53 11.72 -8.76 5.40
C LEU A 53 13.17 -8.64 4.91
N ASP A 54 13.78 -7.47 5.05
CA ASP A 54 15.19 -7.24 4.67
C ASP A 54 16.16 -8.06 5.54
N GLU A 55 15.82 -8.32 6.80
CA GLU A 55 16.57 -9.19 7.71
C GLU A 55 16.35 -10.70 7.45
N GLY A 56 15.44 -11.03 6.52
CA GLY A 56 15.18 -12.40 6.07
C GLY A 56 14.09 -13.14 6.85
N ALA A 57 13.20 -12.42 7.53
CA ALA A 57 12.00 -13.00 8.09
C ALA A 57 11.06 -13.53 6.98
N ASP A 58 10.29 -14.56 7.31
CA ASP A 58 9.34 -15.16 6.38
C ASP A 58 8.13 -14.21 6.17
N PRO A 59 7.74 -13.88 4.93
CA PRO A 59 6.56 -13.05 4.67
C PRO A 59 5.27 -13.64 5.26
N ASP A 60 5.15 -14.96 5.36
CA ASP A 60 3.96 -15.62 5.93
C ASP A 60 3.85 -15.40 7.45
N ASP A 61 4.98 -15.16 8.14
CA ASP A 61 5.01 -14.82 9.57
C ASP A 61 4.65 -13.35 9.83
N ILE A 62 4.91 -12.46 8.86
CA ILE A 62 4.68 -11.01 8.97
C ILE A 62 3.25 -10.64 8.55
N ASN A 63 2.78 -11.22 7.44
CA ASN A 63 1.47 -10.95 6.89
C ASN A 63 0.77 -12.28 6.59
N PRO A 64 0.32 -13.00 7.63
CA PRO A 64 -0.35 -14.27 7.44
C PRO A 64 -1.58 -14.07 6.57
N GLU A 65 -1.87 -15.02 5.67
CA GLU A 65 -3.04 -14.96 4.81
C GLU A 65 -4.32 -14.77 5.66
N THR A 66 -4.88 -13.56 5.64
CA THR A 66 -6.11 -13.21 6.37
C THR A 66 -7.37 -13.62 5.64
N ALA A 67 -7.24 -14.13 4.42
CA ALA A 67 -8.35 -14.43 3.52
C ALA A 67 -8.39 -15.91 3.17
N THR A 68 -9.23 -16.67 3.88
CA THR A 68 -9.84 -17.88 3.29
C THR A 68 -10.89 -17.51 2.23
N GLY A 69 -11.16 -16.21 2.04
CA GLY A 69 -12.19 -15.69 1.14
C GLY A 69 -13.60 -15.69 1.74
N ALA A 70 -13.80 -16.32 2.90
CA ALA A 70 -15.06 -16.32 3.63
C ALA A 70 -15.10 -15.15 4.63
N ASP A 71 -16.21 -14.41 4.66
CA ASP A 71 -16.48 -13.45 5.73
C ASP A 71 -16.60 -14.24 7.05
N PRO A 72 -15.85 -13.90 8.13
CA PRO A 72 -16.01 -14.56 9.42
C PRO A 72 -17.43 -14.48 10.00
N ALA A 73 -18.23 -13.51 9.56
CA ALA A 73 -19.65 -13.36 9.88
C ALA A 73 -20.59 -13.98 8.82
N GLU A 74 -20.06 -14.64 7.79
CA GLU A 74 -20.83 -15.36 6.80
C GLU A 74 -21.69 -16.43 7.49
N ILE A 75 -23.00 -16.32 7.31
CA ILE A 75 -23.93 -17.39 7.64
C ILE A 75 -24.03 -18.24 6.39
N ALA A 76 -23.69 -19.52 6.49
CA ALA A 76 -23.84 -20.45 5.38
C ALA A 76 -25.31 -20.44 4.89
N ASP A 77 -25.55 -19.86 3.72
CA ASP A 77 -26.88 -19.85 3.11
C ASP A 77 -27.17 -21.25 2.56
N GLY A 78 -28.13 -21.95 3.17
CA GLY A 78 -28.63 -23.23 2.66
C GLY A 78 -29.55 -23.11 1.44
N GLU A 79 -29.78 -21.89 0.94
CA GLU A 79 -30.84 -21.54 -0.01
C GLU A 79 -30.34 -20.70 -1.20
N THR A 80 -29.03 -20.63 -1.44
CA THR A 80 -28.44 -19.96 -2.63
C THR A 80 -28.35 -20.87 -3.86
N GLU A 81 -28.98 -22.05 -3.82
CA GLU A 81 -29.22 -22.85 -5.02
C GLU A 81 -30.40 -22.24 -5.77
N ILE A 82 -30.11 -21.43 -6.80
CA ILE A 82 -31.13 -20.94 -7.74
C ILE A 82 -31.88 -22.17 -8.26
N PRO A 83 -33.22 -22.22 -8.16
CA PRO A 83 -33.97 -23.36 -8.71
C PRO A 83 -33.56 -23.61 -10.15
N PHE A 84 -33.38 -24.87 -10.54
CA PHE A 84 -32.93 -25.22 -11.89
C PHE A 84 -33.78 -24.58 -13.01
N GLU A 85 -35.05 -24.29 -12.72
CA GLU A 85 -35.97 -23.58 -13.61
C GLU A 85 -35.57 -22.10 -13.86
N ASP A 86 -34.93 -21.46 -12.89
CA ASP A 86 -34.45 -20.08 -12.95
C ASP A 86 -33.04 -19.96 -13.56
N LEU A 87 -32.37 -21.10 -13.83
CA LEU A 87 -31.11 -21.14 -14.57
C LEU A 87 -31.39 -20.99 -16.06
N HIS A 88 -31.07 -19.82 -16.62
CA HIS A 88 -31.08 -19.66 -18.07
C HIS A 88 -30.03 -20.59 -18.72
N PRO A 89 -30.37 -21.30 -19.81
CA PRO A 89 -29.38 -22.09 -20.51
C PRO A 89 -28.29 -21.15 -21.04
N GLU A 90 -27.02 -21.49 -20.80
CA GLU A 90 -25.80 -20.79 -21.26
C GLU A 90 -25.86 -20.40 -22.75
N SER A 91 -26.63 -21.13 -23.56
CA SER A 91 -26.94 -20.85 -24.97
C SER A 91 -27.77 -19.57 -25.23
N THR A 92 -28.31 -18.93 -24.20
CA THR A 92 -29.08 -17.68 -24.29
C THR A 92 -28.36 -16.49 -23.66
N GLY A 93 -27.16 -16.73 -23.11
CA GLY A 93 -26.21 -15.66 -22.83
C GLY A 93 -26.00 -14.89 -24.13
N THR A 94 -26.12 -13.58 -24.06
CA THR A 94 -25.86 -12.69 -25.19
C THR A 94 -24.45 -12.99 -25.71
N ASP A 95 -24.35 -13.84 -26.72
CA ASP A 95 -23.16 -13.97 -27.56
C ASP A 95 -22.86 -12.56 -28.01
N SER A 96 -21.83 -12.00 -27.38
CA SER A 96 -20.99 -10.93 -27.87
C SER A 96 -21.72 -9.73 -28.48
N GLN A 97 -21.36 -8.53 -28.02
CA GLN A 97 -21.38 -7.36 -28.93
C GLN A 97 -20.32 -7.54 -30.05
N GLY A 98 -20.25 -8.73 -30.67
CA GLY A 98 -19.24 -9.20 -31.61
C GLY A 98 -17.86 -9.43 -31.01
N GLU A 99 -17.46 -8.63 -30.03
CA GLU A 99 -16.06 -8.45 -29.65
C GLU A 99 -15.78 -8.84 -28.19
N ASP A 100 -14.62 -9.46 -27.97
CA ASP A 100 -14.09 -9.77 -26.64
C ASP A 100 -13.72 -8.46 -25.91
N PRO A 101 -14.28 -8.16 -24.73
CA PRO A 101 -13.95 -6.94 -23.98
C PRO A 101 -12.49 -6.89 -23.51
N GLY A 102 -11.76 -8.01 -23.54
CA GLY A 102 -10.31 -8.06 -23.31
C GLY A 102 -9.47 -7.64 -24.52
N VAL A 103 -10.08 -7.52 -25.71
CA VAL A 103 -9.42 -7.14 -26.95
C VAL A 103 -9.89 -5.73 -27.34
N VAL A 104 -9.08 -4.73 -27.01
CA VAL A 104 -9.23 -3.38 -27.56
C VAL A 104 -8.29 -3.26 -28.76
N GLU A 105 -8.84 -3.09 -29.96
CA GLU A 105 -8.08 -2.66 -31.14
C GLU A 105 -7.57 -1.24 -30.92
N LEU A 106 -6.35 -1.12 -30.40
CA LEU A 106 -5.57 0.10 -30.48
C LEU A 106 -5.19 0.27 -31.96
N GLY A 107 -5.91 1.13 -32.69
CA GLY A 107 -5.50 1.52 -34.03
C GLY A 107 -4.03 1.97 -34.05
N GLU A 108 -3.36 1.91 -35.21
CA GLU A 108 -1.92 2.26 -35.35
C GLU A 108 -1.58 3.67 -34.82
N GLU A 109 -2.60 4.52 -34.73
CA GLU A 109 -2.63 5.81 -34.07
C GLU A 109 -3.21 5.59 -32.66
N GLY A 110 -2.40 5.13 -31.71
CA GLY A 110 -2.85 5.03 -30.32
C GLY A 110 -3.54 6.33 -29.89
N GLN A 111 -4.73 6.23 -29.30
CA GLN A 111 -5.63 7.36 -28.96
C GLN A 111 -5.04 8.34 -27.91
N GLY A 112 -3.73 8.32 -27.67
CA GLY A 112 -3.01 9.34 -26.95
C GLY A 112 -2.71 10.49 -27.90
N ASP A 113 -3.60 11.47 -27.95
CA ASP A 113 -3.30 12.80 -28.47
C ASP A 113 -2.16 13.42 -27.63
N LEU A 114 -0.93 13.21 -28.08
CA LEU A 114 0.15 14.16 -27.86
C LEU A 114 0.62 14.58 -29.25
N ALA A 115 0.22 15.77 -29.66
CA ALA A 115 0.78 16.33 -30.88
C ALA A 115 2.27 16.64 -30.64
N PRO A 116 3.13 16.60 -31.66
CA PRO A 116 4.55 16.95 -31.52
C PRO A 116 4.79 18.37 -30.98
N GLU A 117 3.77 19.22 -31.00
CA GLU A 117 3.81 20.58 -30.45
C GLU A 117 3.66 20.63 -28.92
N ASP A 118 3.28 19.53 -28.28
CA ASP A 118 3.05 19.42 -26.84
C ASP A 118 4.32 19.06 -26.03
N ILE A 119 5.51 19.03 -26.67
CA ILE A 119 6.83 18.81 -26.03
C ILE A 119 7.81 19.98 -26.20
#